data_AF-A0A924MF24-F1
#
_entry.id   AF-A0A924MF24-F1
#
_cell.length_a   1.000
_cell.length_b   1.000
_cell.length_c   1.000
_cell.angle_alpha   90.00
_cell.angle_beta   90.00
_cell.angle_gamma   90.00
#
_symmetry.space_group_name_H-M   'P 1'
#
loop_
_entity.id
_entity.type
_entity.pdbx_description
1 polymer ?
#
loop_
_entity_poly.entity_id
_entity_poly.type
_entity_poly.pdbx_seq_one_letter_code
_entity_poly.pdbx_strand_id
1 'polypeptide(L)'
;METQIQNLQDLKTRIAFLELKQLNDELVIKQKFHSIKETFTSPLKFLKRIGKMVGITSDSDASSHSLSKKADWVTNFGRVFLPLFLNKTLLRNRGIFVKSLVSILSQRTVNSMSFNKNVLVNWIDKATDFINSTKKKVKPTKDIDYGIPPESETY
;
A
#
# COMPACT_ATOMS: atom_id res chain seq x y z
N MET A 1 2.85 16.62 -48.39
CA MET A 1 3.78 16.90 -49.50
C MET A 1 4.75 17.95 -49.02
N GLU A 2 6.03 17.63 -48.99
CA GLU A 2 7.10 18.58 -48.69
C GLU A 2 7.65 19.07 -50.03
N THR A 3 7.18 20.23 -50.48
CA THR A 3 7.74 20.90 -51.66
C THR A 3 8.92 21.74 -51.21
N GLN A 4 10.04 21.62 -51.92
CA GLN A 4 11.22 22.42 -51.67
C GLN A 4 10.94 23.84 -52.11
N ILE A 5 11.16 24.81 -51.21
CA ILE A 5 10.87 26.22 -51.46
C ILE A 5 11.81 26.74 -52.54
N GLN A 6 11.28 27.05 -53.72
CA GLN A 6 12.05 27.59 -54.84
C GLN A 6 11.60 29.01 -55.25
N ASN A 7 10.42 29.45 -54.82
CA ASN A 7 9.83 30.73 -55.25
C ASN A 7 9.08 31.43 -54.09
N LEU A 8 9.01 32.77 -54.14
CA LEU A 8 8.22 33.63 -53.27
C LEU A 8 6.73 33.26 -53.25
N GLN A 9 6.16 32.81 -54.37
CA GLN A 9 4.77 32.34 -54.40
C GLN A 9 4.58 31.05 -53.58
N ASP A 10 5.55 30.14 -53.65
CA ASP A 10 5.55 28.88 -52.90
C ASP A 10 5.71 29.12 -51.38
N LEU A 11 6.47 30.15 -51.00
CA LEU A 11 6.53 30.63 -49.61
C LEU A 11 5.16 31.09 -49.09
N LYS A 12 4.45 31.93 -49.86
CA LYS A 12 3.14 32.45 -49.45
C LYS A 12 2.11 31.34 -49.32
N THR A 13 2.07 30.41 -50.27
CA THR A 13 1.17 29.24 -50.20
C THR A 13 1.52 28.33 -49.03
N ARG A 14 2.81 28.19 -48.72
CA ARG A 14 3.26 27.40 -47.57
C ARG A 14 2.89 28.05 -46.24
N ILE A 15 3.04 29.36 -46.11
CA ILE A 15 2.63 30.10 -44.91
C ILE A 15 1.13 29.90 -44.68
N ALA A 16 0.30 30.14 -45.71
CA ALA A 16 -1.14 29.92 -45.62
C ALA A 16 -1.49 28.47 -45.22
N PHE A 17 -0.79 27.48 -45.79
CA PHE A 17 -0.97 26.08 -45.41
C PHE A 17 -0.55 25.79 -43.97
N LEU A 18 0.58 26.35 -43.51
CA LEU A 18 1.07 26.17 -42.13
C LEU A 18 0.13 26.79 -41.10
N GLU A 19 -0.44 27.95 -41.40
CA GLU A 19 -1.47 28.59 -40.55
C GLU A 19 -2.72 27.70 -40.45
N LEU A 20 -3.20 27.16 -41.56
CA LEU A 20 -4.32 26.21 -41.56
C LEU A 20 -4.00 24.94 -40.77
N LYS A 21 -2.79 24.41 -40.91
CA LYS A 21 -2.33 23.24 -40.16
C LYS A 21 -2.28 23.54 -38.65
N GLN A 22 -1.75 24.69 -38.26
CA GLN A 22 -1.69 25.11 -36.86
C GLN A 22 -3.10 25.21 -36.26
N LEU A 23 -4.05 25.85 -36.96
CA LEU A 23 -5.44 25.93 -36.51
C LEU A 23 -6.07 24.55 -36.31
N ASN A 24 -5.80 23.62 -37.22
CA ASN A 24 -6.28 22.25 -37.10
C ASN A 24 -5.65 21.51 -35.91
N ASP A 25 -4.34 21.66 -35.72
CA ASP A 25 -3.62 21.04 -34.61
C ASP A 25 -4.10 21.59 -33.25
N GLU A 26 -4.37 22.90 -33.15
CA GLU A 26 -4.95 23.52 -31.94
C GLU A 26 -6.34 22.95 -31.61
N LEU A 27 -7.20 22.75 -32.61
CA LEU A 27 -8.53 22.16 -32.43
C LEU A 27 -8.40 20.72 -31.92
N VAL A 28 -7.56 19.91 -32.59
CA VAL A 28 -7.32 18.50 -32.22
C VAL A 28 -6.78 18.38 -30.81
N ILE A 29 -5.83 19.24 -30.41
CA ILE A 29 -5.27 19.26 -29.06
C ILE A 29 -6.34 19.64 -28.04
N LYS A 30 -7.14 20.69 -28.29
CA LYS A 30 -8.23 21.09 -27.38
C LYS A 30 -9.26 19.97 -27.17
N GLN A 31 -9.63 19.28 -28.24
CA GLN A 31 -10.56 18.14 -28.20
C GLN A 31 -9.97 16.95 -27.42
N LYS A 32 -8.70 16.61 -27.66
CA LYS A 32 -8.01 15.53 -26.93
C LYS A 32 -7.82 15.89 -25.46
N PHE A 33 -7.52 17.14 -25.13
CA PHE A 33 -7.39 17.58 -23.74
C PHE A 33 -8.71 17.51 -22.98
N HIS A 34 -9.81 17.89 -23.63
CA HIS A 34 -11.16 17.77 -23.05
C HIS A 34 -11.50 16.32 -22.72
N SER A 35 -11.30 15.39 -23.66
CA SER A 35 -11.53 13.96 -23.42
C SER A 35 -10.58 13.35 -22.38
N ILE A 36 -9.31 13.77 -22.32
CA ILE A 36 -8.39 13.36 -21.25
C ILE A 36 -8.91 13.80 -19.88
N LYS A 37 -9.41 15.04 -19.76
CA LYS A 37 -9.90 15.58 -18.49
C LYS A 37 -11.09 14.77 -17.98
N GLU A 38 -12.01 14.39 -18.85
CA GLU A 38 -13.17 13.56 -18.47
C GLU A 38 -12.77 12.12 -18.13
N THR A 39 -11.82 11.56 -18.88
CA THR A 39 -11.33 10.19 -18.69
C THR A 39 -10.47 10.05 -17.43
N PHE A 40 -9.71 11.08 -17.04
CA PHE A 40 -8.90 11.07 -15.80
C PHE A 40 -9.72 11.43 -14.56
N THR A 41 -10.71 12.31 -14.68
CA THR A 41 -11.55 12.66 -13.52
C THR A 41 -12.43 11.48 -13.07
N SER A 42 -12.82 10.59 -13.98
CA SER A 42 -13.64 9.40 -13.67
C SER A 42 -12.96 8.37 -12.74
N PRO A 43 -11.76 7.85 -13.02
CA PRO A 43 -11.03 6.95 -12.12
C PRO A 43 -10.59 7.66 -10.84
N LEU A 44 -10.27 8.96 -10.88
CA LEU A 44 -9.97 9.74 -9.68
C LEU A 44 -11.20 9.88 -8.76
N LYS A 45 -12.39 10.11 -9.32
CA LYS A 45 -13.65 10.12 -8.56
C LYS A 45 -13.93 8.74 -7.96
N PHE A 46 -13.69 7.67 -8.70
CA PHE A 46 -13.83 6.30 -8.20
C PHE A 46 -12.84 6.01 -7.05
N LEU A 47 -11.58 6.41 -7.19
CA LEU A 47 -10.58 6.27 -6.14
C LEU A 47 -10.91 7.13 -4.91
N LYS A 48 -11.42 8.36 -5.12
CA LYS A 48 -11.93 9.20 -4.03
C LYS A 48 -13.13 8.55 -3.33
N ARG A 49 -14.06 7.93 -4.06
CA ARG A 49 -15.19 7.18 -3.49
C ARG A 49 -14.73 5.96 -2.68
N ILE A 50 -13.76 5.20 -3.18
CA ILE A 50 -13.16 4.09 -2.43
C ILE A 50 -12.42 4.62 -1.19
N GLY A 51 -11.65 5.69 -1.35
CA GLY A 51 -10.96 6.36 -0.25
C GLY A 51 -11.93 6.83 0.83
N LYS A 52 -13.10 7.37 0.45
CA LYS A 52 -14.18 7.71 1.38
C LYS A 52 -14.75 6.48 2.08
N MET A 53 -15.06 5.42 1.33
CA MET A 53 -15.60 4.17 1.87
C MET A 53 -14.64 3.47 2.84
N VAL A 54 -13.34 3.59 2.62
CA VAL A 54 -12.28 2.98 3.47
C VAL A 54 -11.76 3.97 4.52
N GLY A 55 -12.32 5.18 4.63
CA GLY A 55 -11.93 6.18 5.63
C GLY A 55 -10.55 6.81 5.40
N ILE A 56 -10.03 6.75 4.18
CA ILE A 56 -8.72 7.27 3.77
C ILE A 56 -8.78 8.76 3.40
N THR A 57 -9.92 9.24 2.92
CA THR A 57 -10.10 10.63 2.51
C THR A 57 -11.21 11.29 3.30
N SER A 58 -10.86 12.17 4.24
CA SER A 58 -11.80 13.05 4.93
C SER A 58 -12.00 14.32 4.11
N ASP A 59 -13.24 14.69 3.79
CA ASP A 59 -13.53 16.05 3.34
C ASP A 59 -13.31 16.95 4.56
N SER A 60 -12.29 17.79 4.49
CA SER A 60 -12.03 18.84 5.48
C SER A 60 -13.07 19.94 5.28
N ASP A 61 -14.22 19.80 5.92
CA ASP A 61 -15.12 20.93 6.22
C ASP A 61 -15.45 21.02 7.73
N ALA A 62 -14.69 20.30 8.56
CA ALA A 62 -14.76 20.44 10.00
C ALA A 62 -13.35 20.49 10.59
N SER A 63 -13.04 21.67 11.10
CA SER A 63 -12.00 22.02 12.08
C SER A 63 -11.55 20.86 12.98
N SER A 64 -10.27 20.47 12.90
CA SER A 64 -9.33 20.31 14.02
C SER A 64 -8.11 19.46 13.66
N HIS A 65 -6.95 19.89 14.16
CA HIS A 65 -5.66 19.17 14.30
C HIS A 65 -4.88 18.72 13.05
N SER A 66 -3.97 19.61 12.61
CA SER A 66 -2.97 19.40 11.55
C SER A 66 -1.75 18.53 11.94
N LEU A 67 -1.76 17.83 13.07
CA LEU A 67 -0.65 16.95 13.51
C LEU A 67 -0.90 15.45 13.24
N SER A 68 -2.11 15.05 12.83
CA SER A 68 -2.45 13.63 12.57
C SER A 68 -2.23 13.20 11.11
N LYS A 69 -2.05 14.13 10.17
CA LYS A 69 -2.08 13.82 8.73
C LYS A 69 -0.99 12.86 8.26
N LYS A 70 0.18 12.83 8.93
CA LYS A 70 1.31 11.93 8.58
C LYS A 70 1.18 10.53 9.18
N ALA A 71 0.57 10.40 10.36
CA ALA A 71 0.31 9.11 10.98
C ALA A 71 -0.84 8.38 10.26
N ASP A 72 -1.82 9.13 9.77
CA ASP A 72 -3.03 8.58 9.17
C ASP A 72 -2.77 7.96 7.80
N TRP A 73 -1.91 8.53 6.94
CA TRP A 73 -1.61 7.88 5.64
C TRP A 73 -0.76 6.62 5.78
N VAL A 74 0.20 6.58 6.72
CA VAL A 74 0.99 5.36 6.99
C VAL A 74 0.10 4.29 7.62
N THR A 75 -0.77 4.66 8.55
CA THR A 75 -1.72 3.74 9.17
C THR A 75 -2.73 3.23 8.15
N ASN A 76 -3.24 4.09 7.26
CA ASN A 76 -4.17 3.70 6.20
C ASN A 76 -3.50 2.87 5.10
N PHE A 77 -2.27 3.22 4.71
CA PHE A 77 -1.47 2.40 3.81
C PHE A 77 -1.16 1.05 4.43
N GLY A 78 -0.78 1.01 5.71
CA GLY A 78 -0.62 -0.22 6.48
C GLY A 78 -1.90 -1.05 6.49
N ARG A 79 -3.06 -0.47 6.81
CA ARG A 79 -4.35 -1.19 6.82
C ARG A 79 -4.72 -1.82 5.49
N VAL A 80 -4.37 -1.21 4.36
CA VAL A 80 -4.67 -1.75 3.02
C VAL A 80 -3.57 -2.69 2.54
N PHE A 81 -2.32 -2.30 2.70
CA PHE A 81 -1.19 -3.01 2.13
C PHE A 81 -0.74 -4.20 2.99
N LEU A 82 -0.86 -4.11 4.32
CA LEU A 82 -0.51 -5.19 5.23
C LEU A 82 -1.33 -6.47 4.98
N PRO A 83 -2.68 -6.46 4.91
CA PRO A 83 -3.42 -7.68 4.62
C PRO A 83 -3.15 -8.19 3.20
N LEU A 84 -2.96 -7.32 2.21
CA LEU A 84 -2.62 -7.74 0.84
C LEU A 84 -1.24 -8.39 0.76
N PHE A 85 -0.25 -7.83 1.45
CA PHE A 85 1.10 -8.36 1.51
C PHE A 85 1.12 -9.67 2.30
N LEU A 86 0.51 -9.74 3.50
CA LEU A 86 0.40 -10.99 4.26
C LEU A 86 -0.35 -12.08 3.48
N ASN A 87 -1.44 -11.73 2.79
CA ASN A 87 -2.21 -12.69 2.01
C ASN A 87 -1.41 -13.24 0.81
N LYS A 88 -0.47 -12.44 0.28
CA LYS A 88 0.44 -12.80 -0.82
C LYS A 88 1.73 -13.48 -0.37
N THR A 89 2.26 -13.19 0.82
CA THR A 89 3.56 -13.69 1.30
C THR A 89 3.42 -14.78 2.37
N LEU A 90 2.58 -14.58 3.37
CA LEU A 90 2.46 -15.46 4.54
C LEU A 90 1.37 -16.55 4.35
N LEU A 91 0.35 -16.24 3.54
CA LEU A 91 -0.79 -17.14 3.25
C LEU A 91 -0.78 -17.74 1.84
N ARG A 92 0.30 -17.59 1.05
CA ARG A 92 0.38 -18.11 -0.33
C ARG A 92 0.10 -19.63 -0.40
N ASN A 93 0.54 -20.38 0.62
CA ASN A 93 0.36 -21.83 0.76
C ASN A 93 -0.56 -22.24 1.93
N ARG A 94 -1.17 -21.29 2.66
CA ARG A 94 -2.06 -21.59 3.78
C ARG A 94 -3.50 -21.58 3.25
N GLY A 95 -4.20 -22.72 3.38
CA GLY A 95 -5.53 -22.95 2.81
C GLY A 95 -6.63 -22.00 3.30
N ILE A 96 -7.84 -22.16 2.73
CA ILE A 96 -9.03 -21.30 2.91
C ILE A 96 -9.35 -21.04 4.40
N PHE A 97 -9.05 -21.99 5.29
CA PHE A 97 -9.29 -21.88 6.74
C PHE A 97 -8.49 -20.78 7.44
N VAL A 98 -7.22 -20.59 7.09
CA VAL A 98 -6.41 -19.52 7.72
C VAL A 98 -6.84 -18.16 7.17
N LYS A 99 -7.22 -18.10 5.89
CA LYS A 99 -7.77 -16.90 5.26
C LYS A 99 -9.12 -16.50 5.88
N SER A 100 -10.01 -17.45 6.15
CA SER A 100 -11.30 -17.19 6.80
C SER A 100 -11.13 -16.82 8.27
N LEU A 101 -10.23 -17.47 8.99
CA LEU A 101 -9.94 -17.11 10.39
C LEU A 101 -9.37 -15.69 10.49
N VAL A 102 -8.39 -15.35 9.65
CA VAL A 102 -7.84 -13.98 9.58
C VAL A 102 -8.92 -12.98 9.16
N SER A 103 -9.83 -13.35 8.24
CA SER A 103 -10.97 -12.50 7.85
C SER A 103 -11.93 -12.26 9.01
N ILE A 104 -12.27 -13.29 9.78
CA ILE A 104 -13.16 -13.17 10.96
C ILE A 104 -12.50 -12.34 12.05
N LEU A 105 -11.20 -12.56 12.30
CA LEU A 105 -10.43 -11.76 13.25
C LEU A 105 -10.30 -10.31 12.78
N SER A 106 -10.05 -10.08 11.49
CA SER A 106 -10.00 -8.75 10.90
C SER A 106 -11.33 -8.02 11.08
N GLN A 107 -12.46 -8.67 10.80
CA GLN A 107 -13.80 -8.10 11.01
C GLN A 107 -14.04 -7.74 12.49
N ARG A 108 -13.60 -8.60 13.43
CA ARG A 108 -13.68 -8.29 14.87
C ARG A 108 -12.77 -7.13 15.29
N THR A 109 -11.59 -6.98 14.68
CA THR A 109 -10.65 -5.89 15.00
C THR A 109 -11.07 -4.54 14.42
N VAL A 110 -11.83 -4.50 13.32
CA VAL A 110 -12.33 -3.25 12.74
C VAL A 110 -13.43 -2.62 13.61
N ASN A 111 -14.23 -3.45 14.31
CA ASN A 111 -15.26 -2.95 15.22
C ASN A 111 -14.70 -2.41 16.55
N SER A 112 -13.49 -2.81 16.94
CA SER A 112 -12.76 -2.25 18.09
C SER A 112 -11.93 -1.04 17.63
N MET A 113 -12.58 0.10 17.49
CA MET A 113 -12.01 1.40 17.09
C MET A 113 -11.03 2.02 18.11
N SER A 114 -10.28 1.20 18.86
CA SER A 114 -9.22 1.64 19.76
C SER A 114 -8.01 0.72 19.63
N PHE A 115 -7.32 0.82 18.49
CA PHE A 115 -5.97 0.28 18.33
C PHE A 115 -5.02 1.02 19.28
N ASN A 116 -4.98 0.57 20.55
CA ASN A 116 -3.99 0.99 21.52
C ASN A 116 -2.62 0.55 20.99
N LYS A 117 -1.72 1.51 20.74
CA LYS A 117 -0.35 1.26 20.28
C LYS A 117 0.33 0.13 21.06
N ASN A 118 0.03 0.00 22.35
CA ASN A 118 0.59 -1.04 23.21
C ASN A 118 0.20 -2.45 22.78
N VAL A 119 -1.00 -2.66 22.24
CA VAL A 119 -1.46 -3.98 21.76
C VAL A 119 -0.78 -4.33 20.44
N LEU A 120 -0.61 -3.35 19.54
CA LEU A 120 0.16 -3.51 18.30
C LEU A 120 1.62 -3.85 18.59
N VAL A 121 2.25 -3.10 19.50
CA VAL A 121 3.63 -3.36 19.93
C VAL A 121 3.74 -4.74 20.56
N ASN A 122 2.82 -5.13 21.45
CA ASN A 122 2.87 -6.44 22.09
C ASN A 122 2.59 -7.61 21.10
N TRP A 123 1.82 -7.37 20.04
CA TRP A 123 1.62 -8.33 18.95
C TRP A 123 2.83 -8.42 18.03
N ILE A 124 3.47 -7.29 17.74
CA ILE A 124 4.69 -7.21 16.94
C ILE A 124 5.86 -7.85 17.70
N ASP A 125 5.97 -7.62 19.00
CA ASP A 125 6.97 -8.23 19.87
C ASP A 125 6.73 -9.74 19.96
N LYS A 126 5.48 -10.20 20.15
CA LYS A 126 5.16 -11.64 20.11
C LYS A 126 5.45 -12.28 18.76
N ALA A 127 5.17 -11.60 17.66
CA ALA A 127 5.48 -12.10 16.32
C ALA A 127 7.00 -12.16 16.09
N THR A 128 7.73 -11.14 16.55
CA THR A 128 9.19 -11.06 16.48
C THR A 128 9.85 -12.12 17.35
N ASP A 129 9.33 -12.35 18.56
CA ASP A 129 9.76 -13.42 19.47
C ASP A 129 9.44 -14.79 18.91
N PHE A 130 8.31 -14.97 18.22
CA PHE A 130 8.00 -16.24 17.57
C PHE A 130 8.95 -16.54 16.40
N ILE A 131 9.32 -15.51 15.63
CA ILE A 131 10.30 -15.60 14.54
C ILE A 131 11.72 -15.82 15.09
N ASN A 132 12.08 -15.17 16.20
CA ASN A 132 13.37 -15.37 16.86
C ASN A 132 13.46 -16.70 17.62
N SER A 133 12.35 -17.22 18.14
CA SER A 133 12.21 -18.55 18.75
C SER A 133 12.48 -19.67 17.74
N THR A 134 12.13 -19.47 16.47
CA THR A 134 12.54 -20.38 15.39
C THR A 134 14.03 -20.36 15.04
N LYS A 135 14.81 -19.40 15.56
CA LYS A 135 16.27 -19.48 15.51
C LYS A 135 16.72 -20.43 16.61
N LYS A 136 17.15 -21.65 16.21
CA LYS A 136 17.62 -22.71 17.13
C LYS A 136 18.54 -22.13 18.20
N LYS A 137 18.09 -22.14 19.45
CA LYS A 137 18.95 -21.89 20.61
C LYS A 137 20.08 -22.92 20.59
N VAL A 138 21.32 -22.45 20.55
CA VAL A 138 22.51 -23.28 20.76
C VAL A 138 22.33 -23.93 22.14
N LYS A 139 22.26 -25.27 22.18
CA LYS A 139 22.06 -26.01 23.43
C LYS A 139 23.25 -25.73 24.36
N PRO A 140 23.03 -25.31 25.63
CA PRO A 140 24.12 -25.31 26.60
C PRO A 140 24.59 -26.75 26.81
N THR A 141 25.91 -26.93 26.86
CA THR A 141 26.57 -28.20 27.16
C THR A 141 26.02 -28.76 28.47
N LYS A 142 25.53 -30.01 28.45
CA LYS A 142 25.11 -30.73 29.66
C LYS A 142 26.30 -30.80 30.62
N ASP A 143 26.19 -30.20 31.80
CA ASP A 143 27.03 -30.58 32.93
C ASP A 143 26.68 -32.03 33.29
N ILE A 144 27.69 -32.89 33.19
CA ILE A 144 27.62 -34.29 33.58
C ILE A 144 27.86 -34.31 35.09
N ASP A 145 26.81 -34.59 35.87
CA ASP A 145 26.91 -34.77 37.31
C ASP A 145 27.39 -36.21 37.61
N TYR A 146 28.63 -36.31 38.11
CA TYR A 146 29.24 -37.59 38.50
C TYR A 146 28.79 -37.91 39.92
N GLY A 147 27.63 -38.57 40.03
CA GLY A 147 26.95 -38.84 41.31
C GLY A 147 27.79 -39.57 42.36
N ILE A 148 27.45 -39.36 43.62
CA ILE A 148 27.91 -40.16 44.76
C ILE A 148 26.86 -41.26 45.00
N PRO A 149 27.24 -42.56 45.01
CA PRO A 149 26.28 -43.66 45.15
C PRO A 149 25.63 -43.73 46.54
N PRO A 150 24.37 -44.19 46.63
CA PRO A 150 23.47 -44.02 47.77
C PRO A 150 23.74 -44.92 49.01
N GLU A 151 24.87 -45.60 49.10
CA GLU A 151 25.18 -46.53 50.21
C GLU A 151 26.03 -45.87 51.33
N SER A 152 26.09 -44.54 51.43
CA SER A 152 26.83 -43.85 52.50
C SER A 152 26.05 -43.67 53.81
N GLU A 153 24.80 -44.12 53.89
CA GLU A 153 23.98 -44.07 55.09
C GLU A 153 23.67 -45.50 55.57
N THR A 154 24.61 -46.10 56.30
CA THR A 154 24.31 -47.25 57.16
C THR A 154 25.08 -47.13 58.47
N TYR A 155 24.30 -46.92 59.53
CA TYR A 155 24.49 -47.07 61.00
C TYR A 155 25.90 -46.98 61.62
#